data_AF-A0A1I4JSY7-F1
#
_entry.id   AF-A0A1I4JSY7-F1
#
_cell.length_a   1.000
_cell.length_b   1.000
_cell.length_c   1.000
_cell.angle_alpha   90.00
_cell.angle_beta   90.00
_cell.angle_gamma   90.00
#
_symmetry.space_group_name_H-M   'P 1'
#
loop_
_entity.id
_entity.type
_entity.pdbx_description
1 polymer ?
#
loop_
_entity_poly.entity_id
_entity_poly.type
_entity_poly.pdbx_seq_one_letter_code
_entity_poly.pdbx_strand_id
1 'polypeptide(L)' 'MSECAKGESQIQGFLDKKKPFRSRFKVYHTMEGLEMLLYFLIEIEKNTGVQPPVVLRKILTL' A
#
# COMPACT_ATOMS: atom_id res chain seq x y z
N MET A 1 5.37 -25.03 3.13
CA MET A 1 5.58 -23.91 2.18
C MET A 1 4.65 -22.79 2.59
N SER A 2 5.23 -21.63 2.90
CA SER A 2 4.56 -20.46 3.47
C SER A 2 3.48 -19.96 2.52
N GLU A 3 2.23 -19.93 2.96
CA GLU A 3 1.12 -19.36 2.21
C GLU A 3 1.35 -17.86 2.04
N CYS A 4 1.98 -17.44 0.95
CA CYS A 4 1.86 -16.06 0.50
C CYS A 4 0.37 -15.83 0.20
N ALA A 5 -0.22 -14.74 0.73
CA ALA A 5 -1.64 -14.46 0.50
C ALA A 5 -1.96 -14.51 -0.99
N LYS A 6 -3.05 -15.17 -1.36
CA LYS A 6 -3.53 -15.26 -2.74
C LYS A 6 -3.75 -13.84 -3.30
N GLY A 7 -2.81 -13.39 -4.13
CA GLY A 7 -3.04 -12.53 -5.29
C GLY A 7 -3.13 -11.01 -5.08
N GLU A 8 -3.67 -10.51 -3.96
CA GLU A 8 -3.90 -9.06 -3.80
C GLU A 8 -3.82 -8.57 -2.34
N SER A 9 -3.43 -7.31 -2.18
CA SER A 9 -3.46 -6.54 -0.92
C SER A 9 -4.28 -5.27 -1.11
N GLN A 10 -5.03 -4.85 -0.09
CA GLN A 10 -5.66 -3.54 -0.08
C GLN A 10 -4.74 -2.51 0.60
N ILE A 11 -4.55 -1.37 -0.04
CA ILE A 11 -3.68 -0.28 0.42
C ILE A 11 -4.54 0.92 0.83
N GLN A 12 -4.17 1.52 1.96
CA GLN A 12 -4.69 2.81 2.41
C GLN A 12 -3.53 3.66 2.91
N GLY A 13 -3.31 4.83 2.29
CA GLY A 13 -2.36 5.82 2.79
C GLY A 13 -3.03 6.75 3.79
N PHE A 14 -2.25 7.26 4.75
CA PHE A 14 -2.65 8.32 5.67
C PHE A 14 -1.54 9.36 5.71
N LEU A 15 -1.87 10.64 5.52
CA LEU A 15 -0.90 11.74 5.66
C LEU A 15 -0.71 12.15 7.12
N ASP A 16 -1.74 11.97 7.93
CA ASP A 16 -1.79 12.23 9.36
C ASP A 16 -2.69 11.16 9.99
N LYS A 17 -2.62 10.95 11.31
CA LYS A 17 -3.31 9.87 12.07
C LYS A 17 -4.78 9.66 11.73
N LYS A 18 -5.45 10.65 11.14
CA LYS A 18 -6.86 10.60 10.76
C LYS A 18 -7.17 11.12 9.35
N LYS A 19 -6.17 11.52 8.55
CA LYS A 19 -6.39 12.08 7.22
C LYS A 19 -5.97 11.09 6.14
N PRO A 20 -6.93 10.37 5.52
CA PRO A 20 -6.59 9.41 4.47
C PRO A 20 -5.97 10.13 3.27
N PHE A 21 -4.88 9.56 2.76
CA PHE A 21 -4.27 9.95 1.50
C PHE A 21 -4.94 9.16 0.37
N ARG A 22 -5.88 9.83 -0.30
CA ARG A 22 -6.74 9.25 -1.36
C ARG A 22 -7.63 8.09 -0.88
N SER A 23 -8.47 7.62 -1.80
CA SER A 23 -9.31 6.44 -1.65
C SER A 23 -8.46 5.17 -1.61
N ARG A 24 -8.94 4.15 -0.90
CA ARG A 24 -8.31 2.82 -0.83
C ARG A 24 -8.21 2.20 -2.23
N PHE A 25 -7.09 1.58 -2.54
CA PHE A 25 -6.90 0.85 -3.79
C PHE A 25 -6.36 -0.56 -3.54
N LYS A 26 -6.58 -1.46 -4.49
CA LYS A 26 -6.05 -2.83 -4.44
C LYS A 26 -4.75 -2.89 -5.24
N VAL A 27 -3.78 -3.62 -4.69
CA VAL A 27 -2.51 -3.92 -5.34
C VAL A 27 -2.43 -5.42 -5.52
N TYR A 28 -2.36 -5.86 -6.77
CA TYR A 28 -2.04 -7.24 -7.09
C TYR A 28 -0.56 -7.50 -6.83
N HIS A 29 -0.21 -8.72 -6.43
CA HIS A 29 1.19 -9.12 -6.23
C HIS A 29 1.85 -9.46 -7.57
N THR A 30 1.68 -8.59 -8.57
CA THR A 30 2.37 -8.61 -9.87
C THR A 30 3.41 -7.48 -9.90
N MET A 31 4.33 -7.52 -10.86
CA MET A 31 5.33 -6.45 -11.02
C MET A 31 4.65 -5.09 -11.21
N GLU A 32 3.61 -5.03 -12.04
CA GLU A 32 2.85 -3.81 -12.31
C GLU A 32 2.14 -3.31 -11.04
N GLY A 33 1.59 -4.22 -10.23
CA GLY A 33 0.96 -3.84 -8.96
C GLY A 33 1.96 -3.28 -7.96
N LEU A 34 3.15 -3.88 -7.88
CA LEU A 34 4.23 -3.40 -7.01
C LEU A 34 4.83 -2.07 -7.50
N GLU A 35 4.95 -1.86 -8.81
CA GLU A 35 5.30 -0.54 -9.37
C GLU A 35 4.26 0.51 -8.99
N MET A 36 2.96 0.18 -9.10
CA MET A 36 1.88 1.07 -8.69
C MET A 36 1.96 1.44 -7.20
N LEU A 37 2.32 0.47 -6.34
CA LEU A 37 2.57 0.71 -4.92
C LEU A 37 3.77 1.65 -4.72
N LEU A 38 4.87 1.44 -5.45
CA LEU A 38 6.06 2.29 -5.37
C LEU A 38 5.74 3.74 -5.77
N TYR A 39 5.03 3.94 -6.89
CA TYR A 39 4.58 5.27 -7.31
C TYR A 39 3.74 5.97 -6.25
N PHE A 40 2.83 5.24 -5.61
CA PHE A 40 2.00 5.77 -4.53
C PHE A 40 2.84 6.23 -3.32
N LEU A 41 3.87 5.46 -2.93
CA LEU A 41 4.77 5.84 -1.84
C LEU A 41 5.60 7.08 -2.17
N ILE A 42 6.13 7.16 -3.40
CA ILE A 42 6.88 8.32 -3.88
C ILE A 42 5.98 9.58 -3.90
N GLU A 43 4.71 9.45 -4.29
CA GLU A 43 3.77 10.58 -4.22
C GLU A 43 3.56 11.05 -2.78
N ILE A 44 3.41 10.14 -1.82
CA ILE A 44 3.29 10.53 -0.40
C ILE A 44 4.54 11.27 0.06
N GLU A 45 5.72 10.75 -0.26
CA GLU A 45 7.00 11.37 0.09
C GLU A 45 7.13 12.78 -0.52
N LYS A 46 6.79 12.95 -1.80
CA LYS A 46 6.79 14.26 -2.46
C LYS A 46 5.80 15.25 -1.85
N ASN A 47 4.63 14.79 -1.41
CA ASN A 47 3.59 15.65 -0.84
C ASN A 47 3.88 16.03 0.63
N THR A 48 4.57 15.17 1.37
CA THR A 48 4.82 15.37 2.81
C THR A 48 6.24 15.80 3.13
N GLY A 49 7.19 15.57 2.22
CA GLY A 49 8.62 15.70 2.47
C GLY A 49 9.17 14.61 3.40
N VAL A 50 8.38 13.57 3.70
CA VAL A 50 8.72 12.51 4.67
C VAL A 50 8.56 11.15 4.01
N GLN A 51 9.56 10.29 4.18
CA GLN A 51 9.47 8.90 3.74
C GLN A 51 8.34 8.18 4.51
N PRO A 52 7.28 7.70 3.84
CA PRO A 52 6.13 7.13 4.53
C PRO A 52 6.47 5.79 5.21
N PRO A 53 6.05 5.58 6.46
CA PRO A 53 6.15 4.28 7.09
C PRO A 53 5.18 3.30 6.42
N VAL A 54 5.71 2.20 5.85
CA VAL A 54 4.91 1.18 5.16
C VAL A 54 4.67 -0.01 6.10
N VAL A 55 3.41 -0.30 6.40
CA VAL A 55 3.01 -1.51 7.14
C VAL A 55 2.24 -2.42 6.20
N LEU A 56 2.87 -3.49 5.73
CA LEU A 56 2.23 -4.52 4.91
C LEU A 56 1.57 -5.56 5.82
N ARG A 57 0.24 -5.68 5.73
CA ARG A 57 -0.54 -6.69 6.47
C ARG A 57 -1.15 -7.70 5.49
N LYS A 58 -0.95 -8.99 5.78
CA LYS A 58 -1.70 -10.08 5.14
C LYS A 58 -3.12 -10.11 5.71
N ILE A 59 -4.14 -9.89 4.88
CA ILE A 59 -5.53 -10.17 5.27
C ILE A 59 -5.80 -11.63 4.89
N LEU A 60 -5.97 -12.50 5.88
CA LEU A 60 -6.50 -13.84 5.67
C LEU A 60 -8.02 -13.69 5.52
N THR A 61 -8.54 -13.90 4.32
CA THR A 61 -9.99 -14.07 4.11
C THR A 61 -10.34 -15.48 4.57
N LEU A 62 -11.12 -15.59 5.64
CA LEU A 62 -11.73 -16.84 6.12
C LEU A 62 -12.97 -17.17 5.29
#